data_AF-A0A9Q8QSW6-F1
#
_entry.id   AF-A0A9Q8QSW6-F1
#
_cell.length_a   1.000
_cell.length_b   1.000
_cell.length_c   1.000
_cell.angle_alpha   90.00
_cell.angle_beta   90.00
_cell.angle_gamma   90.00
#
_symmetry.space_group_name_H-M   'P 1'
#
loop_
_entity.id
_entity.type
_entity.pdbx_description
1 polymer ?
#
loop_
_entity_poly.entity_id
_entity_poly.type
_entity_poly.pdbx_seq_one_letter_code
_entity_poly.pdbx_strand_id
1 'polypeptide(L)'
;MTQIHISIKKPRTGGLDPVTGTMRFRPVRRHFDAEKNLVIAASFDADLSESGELTVDLLPTTSAFVWQVIELADTPQAYTRYVEVPNSTHVVAYADLVEVDAGTFVPKDMAGSQLLKVRHASTQSEAETLSAQYPDELVFYPEGRAQTVASQILEDLTDARAVVEAQSAVAAQAANAAQAATAQVTAVADSITESKTAVESHASEAMTAIDEAVKSVQDKASDVTVEDNAETTAESTPDTTDAAADGSQEG
;
A
#
# COMPACT_ATOMS: atom_id res chain seq x y z
N MET A 1 -0.05 -34.68 -1.05
CA MET A 1 -0.93 -35.85 -0.84
C MET A 1 -2.15 -35.37 -0.08
N THR A 2 -3.29 -36.01 -0.31
CA THR A 2 -4.55 -35.70 0.40
C THR A 2 -4.91 -36.87 1.29
N GLN A 3 -5.23 -36.55 2.54
CA GLN A 3 -5.57 -37.53 3.55
C GLN A 3 -7.04 -37.92 3.43
N ILE A 4 -7.30 -39.21 3.21
CA ILE A 4 -8.64 -39.79 3.07
C ILE A 4 -8.97 -40.63 4.29
N HIS A 5 -10.05 -40.29 4.98
CA HIS A 5 -10.56 -41.05 6.11
C HIS A 5 -11.72 -41.95 5.69
N ILE A 6 -11.62 -43.23 6.03
CA ILE A 6 -12.55 -44.30 5.67
C ILE A 6 -13.12 -44.89 6.96
N SER A 7 -14.43 -45.10 7.00
CA SER A 7 -15.12 -45.83 8.08
C SER A 7 -16.11 -46.80 7.45
N ILE A 8 -15.94 -48.10 7.70
CA ILE A 8 -16.81 -49.16 7.20
C ILE A 8 -17.48 -49.86 8.38
N LYS A 9 -18.80 -49.90 8.35
CA LYS A 9 -19.63 -50.52 9.38
C LYS A 9 -20.68 -51.41 8.73
N LYS A 10 -21.08 -52.46 9.43
CA LYS A 10 -22.15 -53.38 9.03
C LYS A 10 -23.37 -53.22 9.95
N PRO A 11 -24.59 -53.39 9.43
CA PRO A 11 -25.79 -53.27 10.23
C PRO A 11 -25.88 -54.38 11.29
N ARG A 12 -26.39 -54.01 12.46
CA ARG A 12 -26.74 -54.88 13.59
C ARG A 12 -28.10 -54.44 14.14
N THR A 13 -28.81 -55.34 14.82
CA THR A 13 -30.01 -54.94 15.58
C THR A 13 -29.68 -53.83 16.58
N GLY A 14 -30.24 -52.64 16.35
CA GLY A 14 -30.06 -51.47 17.21
C GLY A 14 -28.76 -50.70 17.01
N GLY A 15 -28.00 -50.91 15.93
CA GLY A 15 -26.78 -50.14 15.68
C GLY A 15 -25.95 -50.59 14.48
N LEU A 16 -24.68 -50.18 14.49
CA LEU A 16 -23.68 -50.50 13.48
C LEU A 16 -22.45 -51.10 14.16
N ASP A 17 -22.00 -52.26 13.69
CA ASP A 17 -20.74 -52.87 14.13
C ASP A 17 -19.61 -52.50 13.17
N PRO A 18 -18.38 -52.29 13.65
CA PRO A 18 -17.23 -52.05 12.78
C PRO A 18 -16.93 -53.26 11.88
N VAL A 19 -16.34 -53.00 10.73
CA VAL A 19 -15.87 -54.04 9.79
C VAL A 19 -14.35 -53.99 9.71
N THR A 20 -13.70 -55.13 9.94
CA THR A 20 -12.27 -55.32 9.68
C THR A 20 -12.07 -55.90 8.28
N GLY A 21 -10.95 -55.58 7.64
CA GLY A 21 -10.58 -56.13 6.33
C GLY A 21 -9.59 -55.22 5.61
N THR A 22 -9.19 -55.64 4.42
CA THR A 22 -8.19 -54.93 3.62
C THR A 22 -8.87 -53.99 2.61
N MET A 23 -8.39 -52.77 2.52
CA MET A 23 -8.69 -51.81 1.46
C MET A 23 -7.54 -51.82 0.46
N ARG A 24 -7.83 -51.93 -0.84
CA ARG A 24 -6.81 -51.94 -1.89
C ARG A 24 -6.96 -50.76 -2.82
N PHE A 25 -5.89 -50.01 -3.01
CA PHE A 25 -5.85 -48.77 -3.79
C PHE A 25 -4.97 -48.96 -5.01
N ARG A 26 -5.51 -48.71 -6.20
CA ARG A 26 -4.81 -48.84 -7.47
C ARG A 26 -5.05 -47.61 -8.35
N PRO A 27 -4.01 -46.95 -8.86
CA PRO A 27 -4.20 -45.88 -9.82
C PRO A 27 -4.61 -46.45 -11.17
N VAL A 28 -5.62 -45.84 -11.78
CA VAL A 28 -6.13 -46.21 -13.10
C VAL A 28 -5.51 -45.27 -14.11
N ARG A 29 -4.60 -45.83 -14.93
CA ARG A 29 -3.71 -45.17 -15.91
C ARG A 29 -2.48 -44.51 -15.29
N ARG A 30 -1.42 -44.48 -16.11
CA ARG A 30 -0.25 -43.61 -15.92
C ARG A 30 -0.59 -42.21 -16.41
N HIS A 31 -0.04 -41.17 -15.79
CA HIS A 31 -0.22 -39.79 -16.25
C HIS A 31 1.13 -39.05 -16.29
N PHE A 32 1.14 -37.86 -16.88
CA PHE A 32 2.30 -36.97 -16.85
C PHE A 32 2.02 -35.79 -15.92
N ASP A 33 3.02 -35.35 -15.16
CA ASP A 33 2.94 -34.11 -14.40
C ASP A 33 3.18 -32.87 -15.29
N ALA A 34 3.13 -31.68 -14.69
CA ALA A 34 3.34 -30.41 -15.40
C ALA A 34 4.74 -30.30 -16.01
N GLU A 35 5.73 -30.92 -15.38
CA GLU A 35 7.13 -31.01 -15.81
C GLU A 35 7.37 -32.12 -16.85
N LYS A 36 6.31 -32.81 -17.32
CA LYS A 36 6.33 -33.89 -18.31
C LYS A 36 7.02 -35.17 -17.84
N ASN A 37 7.11 -35.42 -16.54
CA ASN A 37 7.55 -36.70 -16.00
C ASN A 37 6.40 -37.71 -16.03
N LEU A 38 6.70 -38.97 -16.36
CA LEU A 38 5.72 -40.05 -16.26
C LEU A 38 5.50 -40.41 -14.79
N VAL A 39 4.33 -40.06 -14.25
CA VAL A 39 3.92 -40.38 -12.90
C VAL A 39 3.23 -41.74 -12.87
N ILE A 40 3.82 -42.65 -12.10
CA ILE A 40 3.27 -43.97 -11.80
C ILE A 40 3.04 -44.02 -10.29
N ALA A 41 1.80 -43.77 -9.87
CA ALA A 41 1.44 -44.00 -8.49
C ALA A 41 1.53 -45.52 -8.19
N ALA A 42 2.02 -45.87 -7.00
CA ALA A 42 2.10 -47.26 -6.59
C ALA A 42 0.73 -47.73 -6.12
N SER A 43 0.35 -48.96 -6.48
CA SER A 43 -0.76 -49.64 -5.82
C SER A 43 -0.33 -50.09 -4.43
N PHE A 44 -1.24 -50.03 -3.47
CA PHE A 44 -0.97 -50.50 -2.11
C PHE A 44 -2.25 -51.01 -1.43
N ASP A 45 -2.05 -51.80 -0.39
CA ASP A 45 -3.10 -52.32 0.48
C ASP A 45 -2.96 -51.69 1.86
N ALA A 46 -4.08 -51.47 2.54
CA ALA A 46 -4.12 -50.96 3.90
C ALA A 46 -5.30 -51.58 4.66
N ASP A 47 -5.08 -51.98 5.90
CA ASP A 47 -6.08 -52.68 6.70
C ASP A 47 -6.91 -51.71 7.54
N LEU A 48 -8.21 -51.97 7.61
CA LEU A 48 -9.11 -51.33 8.56
C LEU A 48 -8.75 -51.75 9.99
N SER A 49 -8.76 -50.79 10.90
CA SER A 49 -8.59 -51.02 12.33
C SER A 49 -9.74 -51.88 12.91
N GLU A 50 -9.60 -52.27 14.18
CA GLU A 50 -10.70 -52.91 14.93
C GLU A 50 -11.95 -52.03 15.06
N SER A 51 -11.81 -50.69 14.98
CA SER A 51 -12.93 -49.75 14.91
C SER A 51 -13.54 -49.62 13.52
N GLY A 52 -13.03 -50.37 12.53
CA GLY A 52 -13.48 -50.32 11.14
C GLY A 52 -13.08 -49.03 10.44
N GLU A 53 -11.97 -48.43 10.84
CA GLU A 53 -11.50 -47.15 10.34
C GLU A 53 -10.10 -47.27 9.74
N LEU A 54 -9.84 -46.44 8.74
CA LEU A 54 -8.55 -46.33 8.09
C LEU A 54 -8.36 -44.88 7.62
N THR A 55 -7.13 -44.40 7.70
CA THR A 55 -6.75 -43.12 7.09
C THR A 55 -5.54 -43.36 6.20
N VAL A 56 -5.62 -42.94 4.93
CA VAL A 56 -4.54 -43.11 3.93
C VAL A 56 -4.22 -41.79 3.25
N ASP A 57 -2.99 -41.65 2.77
CA ASP A 57 -2.58 -40.55 1.93
C ASP A 57 -2.65 -40.95 0.46
N LEU A 58 -3.50 -40.28 -0.32
CA LEU A 58 -3.62 -40.50 -1.76
C LEU A 58 -3.08 -39.31 -2.54
N LEU A 59 -2.55 -39.59 -3.73
CA LEU A 59 -2.17 -38.55 -4.68
C LEU A 59 -3.46 -37.90 -5.22
N PRO A 60 -3.60 -36.56 -5.17
CA PRO A 60 -4.71 -35.88 -5.81
C PRO A 60 -4.82 -36.25 -7.28
N THR A 61 -6.04 -36.52 -7.73
CA THR A 61 -6.30 -36.88 -9.12
C THR A 61 -6.33 -35.65 -10.02
N THR A 62 -6.11 -35.91 -11.30
CA THR A 62 -6.34 -34.95 -12.39
C THR A 62 -7.26 -35.63 -13.40
N SER A 63 -7.60 -34.96 -14.51
CA SER A 63 -8.32 -35.62 -15.61
C SER A 63 -7.56 -36.80 -16.24
N ALA A 64 -6.29 -36.99 -15.90
CA ALA A 64 -5.44 -38.02 -16.50
C ALA A 64 -5.48 -39.38 -15.79
N PHE A 65 -5.88 -39.45 -14.51
CA PHE A 65 -5.96 -40.70 -13.76
C PHE A 65 -6.94 -40.59 -12.59
N VAL A 66 -7.48 -41.74 -12.16
CA VAL A 66 -8.35 -41.85 -10.97
C VAL A 66 -7.91 -43.00 -10.09
N TRP A 67 -8.41 -43.09 -8.86
CA TRP A 67 -8.13 -44.22 -7.97
C TRP A 67 -9.21 -45.29 -8.07
N GLN A 68 -8.83 -46.52 -8.40
CA GLN A 68 -9.63 -47.70 -8.12
C GLN A 68 -9.44 -48.07 -6.65
N VAL A 69 -10.53 -48.14 -5.91
CA VAL A 69 -10.57 -48.54 -4.52
C VAL A 69 -11.40 -49.81 -4.42
N ILE A 70 -10.78 -50.89 -3.95
CA ILE A 70 -11.43 -52.17 -3.69
C ILE A 70 -11.65 -52.27 -2.18
N GLU A 71 -12.90 -52.15 -1.78
CA GLU A 71 -13.36 -52.30 -0.40
C GLU A 71 -13.36 -53.77 -0.02
N LEU A 72 -12.89 -54.11 1.18
CA LEU A 72 -12.84 -55.49 1.70
C LEU A 72 -12.24 -56.47 0.67
N ALA A 73 -11.10 -56.09 0.11
CA ALA A 73 -10.39 -56.82 -0.93
C ALA A 73 -10.20 -58.29 -0.56
N ASP A 74 -10.26 -59.15 -1.57
CA ASP A 74 -10.08 -60.60 -1.45
C ASP A 74 -11.16 -61.31 -0.59
N THR A 75 -12.28 -60.63 -0.31
CA THR A 75 -13.47 -61.22 0.36
C THR A 75 -14.66 -61.33 -0.60
N PRO A 76 -15.67 -62.18 -0.29
CA PRO A 76 -16.93 -62.22 -1.06
C PRO A 76 -17.75 -60.93 -1.03
N GLN A 77 -17.45 -60.01 -0.11
CA GLN A 77 -18.13 -58.72 0.05
C GLN A 77 -17.36 -57.58 -0.60
N ALA A 78 -16.41 -57.90 -1.50
CA ALA A 78 -15.59 -56.88 -2.13
C ALA A 78 -16.40 -56.02 -3.11
N TYR A 79 -16.32 -54.71 -2.93
CA TYR A 79 -16.89 -53.72 -3.86
C TYR A 79 -15.77 -52.89 -4.47
N THR A 80 -15.98 -52.43 -5.71
CA THR A 80 -15.01 -51.57 -6.40
C THR A 80 -15.63 -50.23 -6.70
N ARG A 81 -14.98 -49.16 -6.24
CA ARG A 81 -15.28 -47.78 -6.60
C ARG A 81 -14.11 -47.19 -7.39
N TYR A 82 -14.43 -46.27 -8.29
CA TYR A 82 -13.44 -45.45 -8.99
C TYR A 82 -13.69 -44.02 -8.58
N VAL A 83 -12.69 -43.37 -7.99
CA VAL A 83 -12.89 -42.09 -7.31
C VAL A 83 -11.88 -41.04 -7.72
N GLU A 84 -12.35 -39.80 -7.77
CA GLU A 84 -11.49 -38.61 -7.81
C GLU A 84 -11.05 -38.24 -6.38
N VAL A 85 -9.78 -37.90 -6.23
CA VAL A 85 -9.20 -37.41 -4.99
C VAL A 85 -8.89 -35.93 -5.16
N PRO A 86 -9.56 -35.03 -4.44
CA PRO A 86 -9.30 -33.59 -4.56
C PRO A 86 -7.92 -33.24 -4.03
N ASN A 87 -7.34 -32.15 -4.52
CA ASN A 87 -6.14 -31.57 -3.91
C ASN A 87 -6.54 -30.76 -2.67
N SER A 88 -6.54 -31.41 -1.51
CA SER A 88 -6.97 -30.83 -0.23
C SER A 88 -5.86 -30.87 0.82
N THR A 89 -5.80 -29.82 1.64
CA THR A 89 -5.01 -29.72 2.87
C THR A 89 -5.74 -30.23 4.12
N HIS A 90 -7.05 -30.49 4.00
CA HIS A 90 -7.89 -31.04 5.06
C HIS A 90 -8.18 -32.53 4.81
N VAL A 91 -8.48 -33.27 5.88
CA VAL A 91 -8.93 -34.66 5.79
C VAL A 91 -10.26 -34.71 5.06
N VAL A 92 -10.37 -35.57 4.06
CA VAL A 92 -11.58 -35.77 3.26
C VAL A 92 -12.19 -37.11 3.62
N ALA A 93 -13.51 -37.16 3.84
CA ALA A 93 -14.20 -38.42 4.09
C ALA A 93 -14.34 -39.21 2.79
N TYR A 94 -14.14 -40.53 2.86
CA TYR A 94 -14.21 -41.42 1.70
C TYR A 94 -15.59 -41.44 1.02
N ALA A 95 -16.65 -41.20 1.79
CA ALA A 95 -18.01 -41.09 1.29
C ALA A 95 -18.23 -39.83 0.42
N ASP A 96 -17.43 -38.78 0.63
CA ASP A 96 -17.54 -37.50 -0.07
C ASP A 96 -16.73 -37.48 -1.38
N LEU A 97 -15.96 -38.55 -1.66
CA LEU A 97 -15.23 -38.65 -2.92
C LEU A 97 -16.19 -38.90 -4.08
N VAL A 98 -15.99 -38.13 -5.16
CA VAL A 98 -16.75 -38.24 -6.39
C VAL A 98 -16.46 -39.57 -7.05
N GLU A 99 -17.51 -40.36 -7.27
CA GLU A 99 -17.41 -41.64 -7.96
C GLU A 99 -17.57 -41.44 -9.47
N VAL A 100 -16.64 -42.01 -10.23
CA VAL A 100 -16.59 -41.86 -11.69
C VAL A 100 -16.76 -43.19 -12.41
N ASP A 101 -17.09 -43.12 -13.70
CA ASP A 101 -17.01 -44.25 -14.60
C ASP A 101 -15.55 -44.60 -14.94
N ALA A 102 -15.19 -45.88 -14.90
CA ALA A 102 -13.81 -46.33 -15.07
C ALA A 102 -13.27 -46.19 -16.50
N GLY A 103 -14.15 -46.14 -17.51
CA GLY A 103 -13.75 -46.00 -18.91
C GLY A 103 -13.54 -44.54 -19.30
N THR A 104 -14.42 -43.67 -18.79
CA THR A 104 -14.55 -42.28 -19.22
C THR A 104 -14.02 -41.26 -18.20
N PHE A 105 -13.86 -41.66 -16.94
CA PHE A 105 -13.51 -40.79 -15.79
C PHE A 105 -14.50 -39.65 -15.57
N VAL A 106 -15.76 -39.85 -16.00
CA VAL A 106 -16.84 -38.89 -15.79
C VAL A 106 -17.55 -39.24 -14.48
N PRO A 107 -17.88 -38.25 -13.64
CA PRO A 107 -18.75 -38.45 -12.48
C PRO A 107 -20.02 -39.24 -12.82
N LYS A 108 -20.34 -40.26 -12.03
CA LYS A 108 -21.47 -41.16 -12.31
C LYS A 108 -22.82 -40.45 -12.26
N ASP A 109 -22.95 -39.39 -11.48
CA ASP A 109 -24.12 -38.52 -11.45
C ASP A 109 -24.31 -37.70 -12.74
N MET A 110 -23.24 -37.54 -13.53
CA MET A 110 -23.29 -36.97 -14.89
C MET A 110 -23.48 -38.04 -15.98
N ALA A 111 -23.71 -39.31 -15.63
CA ALA A 111 -23.91 -40.38 -16.60
C ALA A 111 -25.11 -40.09 -17.52
N GLY A 112 -24.91 -40.21 -18.84
CA GLY A 112 -25.90 -39.86 -19.85
C GLY A 112 -25.90 -38.37 -20.26
N SER A 113 -25.14 -37.51 -19.57
CA SER A 113 -24.83 -36.16 -20.05
C SER A 113 -23.71 -36.21 -21.08
N GLN A 114 -23.80 -35.36 -22.10
CA GLN A 114 -22.72 -35.24 -23.08
C GLN A 114 -21.58 -34.40 -22.48
N LEU A 115 -20.37 -34.95 -22.41
CA LEU A 115 -19.19 -34.18 -22.02
C LEU A 115 -18.95 -33.06 -23.03
N LEU A 116 -19.01 -31.82 -22.55
CA LEU A 116 -18.59 -30.67 -23.33
C LEU A 116 -17.07 -30.69 -23.43
N LYS A 117 -16.56 -30.78 -24.66
CA LYS A 117 -15.14 -30.59 -24.93
C LYS A 117 -14.88 -29.09 -24.94
N VAL A 118 -13.98 -28.64 -24.07
CA VAL A 118 -13.69 -27.23 -23.87
C VAL A 118 -12.24 -26.93 -24.23
N ARG A 119 -12.03 -25.91 -25.05
CA ARG A 119 -10.72 -25.33 -25.37
C ARG A 119 -10.65 -23.90 -24.87
N HIS A 120 -9.45 -23.48 -24.49
CA HIS A 120 -9.19 -22.11 -24.07
C HIS A 120 -8.25 -21.46 -25.08
N ALA A 121 -8.61 -20.27 -25.55
CA ALA A 121 -7.80 -19.42 -26.40
C ALA A 121 -7.35 -18.20 -25.59
N SER A 122 -6.17 -17.66 -25.89
CA SER A 122 -5.65 -16.47 -25.22
C SER A 122 -6.15 -15.18 -25.86
N THR A 123 -6.64 -15.25 -27.10
CA THR A 123 -7.16 -14.12 -27.87
C THR A 123 -8.39 -14.52 -28.68
N GLN A 124 -9.18 -13.53 -29.11
CA GLN A 124 -10.33 -13.76 -30.00
C GLN A 124 -9.93 -14.41 -31.33
N SER A 125 -8.85 -13.95 -31.98
CA SER A 125 -8.43 -14.50 -33.28
C SER A 125 -7.99 -15.97 -33.19
N GLU A 126 -7.32 -16.34 -32.10
CA GLU A 126 -7.02 -17.73 -31.78
C GLU A 126 -8.29 -18.53 -31.51
N ALA A 127 -9.26 -17.94 -30.80
CA ALA A 127 -10.55 -18.58 -30.53
C ALA A 127 -11.33 -18.89 -31.82
N GLU A 128 -11.36 -17.96 -32.77
CA GLU A 128 -12.00 -18.13 -34.08
C GLU A 128 -11.32 -19.26 -34.88
N THR A 129 -9.99 -19.31 -34.87
CA THR A 129 -9.21 -20.37 -35.53
C THR A 129 -9.50 -21.73 -34.92
N LEU A 130 -9.51 -21.83 -33.59
CA LEU A 130 -9.82 -23.06 -32.87
C LEU A 130 -11.29 -23.48 -33.06
N SER A 131 -12.22 -22.54 -33.09
CA SER A 131 -13.65 -22.83 -33.29
C SER A 131 -13.91 -23.37 -34.70
N ALA A 132 -13.24 -22.83 -35.72
CA ALA A 132 -13.31 -23.38 -37.08
C ALA A 132 -12.69 -24.78 -37.19
N GLN A 133 -11.61 -25.04 -36.45
CA GLN A 133 -10.91 -26.33 -36.46
C GLN A 133 -11.66 -27.41 -35.66
N TYR A 134 -12.37 -27.03 -34.60
CA TYR A 134 -13.04 -27.93 -33.67
C TYR A 134 -14.52 -27.54 -33.50
N PRO A 135 -15.38 -27.78 -34.51
CA PRO A 135 -16.78 -27.33 -34.51
C PRO A 135 -17.65 -27.99 -33.42
N ASP A 136 -17.21 -29.15 -32.88
CA ASP A 136 -17.90 -29.88 -31.81
C ASP A 136 -17.37 -29.52 -30.41
N GLU A 137 -16.56 -28.47 -30.29
CA GLU A 137 -15.92 -28.06 -29.04
C GLU A 137 -16.25 -26.59 -28.70
N LEU A 138 -16.46 -26.32 -27.41
CA LEU A 138 -16.64 -24.97 -26.89
C LEU A 138 -15.28 -24.29 -26.74
N VAL A 139 -15.11 -23.13 -27.35
CA VAL A 139 -13.88 -22.33 -27.23
C VAL A 139 -14.15 -21.10 -26.37
N PHE A 140 -13.49 -21.02 -25.22
CA PHE A 140 -13.51 -19.84 -24.35
C PHE A 140 -12.29 -18.97 -24.61
N TYR A 141 -12.46 -17.66 -24.56
CA TYR A 141 -11.36 -16.72 -24.53
C TYR A 141 -11.67 -15.59 -23.54
N PRO A 142 -10.65 -15.02 -22.87
CA PRO A 142 -10.86 -13.86 -22.03
C PRO A 142 -11.15 -12.64 -22.92
N GLU A 143 -12.30 -12.02 -22.72
CA GLU A 143 -12.60 -10.74 -23.37
C GLU A 143 -11.64 -9.68 -22.84
N GLY A 144 -10.89 -9.02 -23.73
CA GLY A 144 -9.79 -8.11 -23.42
C GLY A 144 -10.10 -6.93 -22.50
N ARG A 145 -11.36 -6.73 -22.05
CA ARG A 145 -11.75 -5.68 -21.10
C ARG A 145 -10.98 -5.75 -19.79
N ALA A 146 -10.66 -6.94 -19.27
CA ALA A 146 -9.91 -7.06 -18.03
C ALA A 146 -8.46 -6.54 -18.16
N GLN A 147 -7.79 -6.82 -19.28
CA GLN A 147 -6.44 -6.30 -19.56
C GLN A 147 -6.46 -4.81 -19.91
N THR A 148 -7.43 -4.33 -20.70
CA THR A 148 -7.56 -2.90 -21.02
C THR A 148 -7.82 -2.07 -19.76
N VAL A 149 -8.69 -2.53 -18.86
CA VAL A 149 -8.97 -1.84 -17.59
C VAL A 149 -7.74 -1.86 -16.67
N ALA A 150 -6.99 -2.97 -16.60
CA ALA A 150 -5.77 -3.02 -15.80
C ALA A 150 -4.68 -2.08 -16.33
N SER A 151 -4.48 -2.01 -17.66
CA SER A 151 -3.54 -1.07 -18.27
C SER A 151 -3.95 0.39 -18.06
N GLN A 152 -5.24 0.71 -18.22
CA GLN A 152 -5.76 2.06 -17.98
C GLN A 152 -5.60 2.47 -16.51
N ILE A 153 -5.89 1.57 -15.56
CA ILE A 153 -5.69 1.86 -14.13
C ILE A 153 -4.21 2.10 -13.80
N LEU A 154 -3.28 1.36 -14.42
CA LEU A 154 -1.84 1.57 -14.22
C LEU A 154 -1.35 2.89 -14.83
N GLU A 155 -1.89 3.29 -15.98
CA GLU A 155 -1.62 4.58 -16.61
C GLU A 155 -2.16 5.73 -15.74
N ASP A 156 -3.43 5.66 -15.32
CA ASP A 156 -4.07 6.64 -14.45
C ASP A 156 -3.34 6.77 -13.09
N LEU A 157 -2.84 5.66 -12.53
CA LEU A 157 -2.09 5.67 -11.27
C LEU A 157 -0.70 6.34 -11.44
N THR A 158 -0.08 6.18 -12.60
CA THR A 158 1.21 6.81 -12.93
C THR A 158 1.04 8.33 -13.08
N ASP A 159 -0.01 8.76 -13.77
CA ASP A 159 -0.35 10.17 -13.95
C ASP A 159 -0.72 10.83 -12.60
N ALA A 160 -1.53 10.16 -11.78
CA ALA A 160 -1.88 10.63 -10.45
C ALA A 160 -0.63 10.81 -9.56
N ARG A 161 0.34 9.89 -9.63
CA ARG A 161 1.61 10.00 -8.91
C ARG A 161 2.41 11.22 -9.37
N ALA A 162 2.48 11.49 -10.68
CA ALA A 162 3.17 12.66 -11.22
C ALA A 162 2.53 13.98 -10.75
N VAL A 163 1.19 14.06 -10.69
CA VAL A 163 0.48 15.24 -10.17
C VAL A 163 0.78 15.46 -8.69
N VAL A 164 0.78 14.40 -7.86
CA VAL A 164 1.11 14.50 -6.43
C VAL A 164 2.56 14.93 -6.23
N GLU A 165 3.50 14.40 -7.01
CA GLU A 165 4.92 14.80 -6.94
C GLU A 165 5.08 16.30 -7.28
N ALA A 166 4.42 16.77 -8.35
CA ALA A 166 4.42 18.19 -8.72
C ALA A 166 3.80 19.09 -7.63
N GLN A 167 2.65 18.70 -7.06
CA GLN A 167 2.01 19.45 -5.98
C GLN A 167 2.88 19.48 -4.70
N SER A 168 3.57 18.38 -4.39
CA SER A 168 4.47 18.31 -3.25
C SER A 168 5.68 19.23 -3.42
N ALA A 169 6.21 19.35 -4.65
CA ALA A 169 7.29 20.28 -4.97
C ALA A 169 6.83 21.75 -4.84
N VAL A 170 5.62 22.07 -5.33
CA VAL A 170 5.03 23.41 -5.15
C VAL A 170 4.80 23.72 -3.67
N ALA A 171 4.30 22.77 -2.89
CA ALA A 171 4.09 22.94 -1.45
C ALA A 171 5.41 23.15 -0.69
N ALA A 172 6.47 22.41 -1.03
CA ALA A 172 7.81 22.60 -0.47
C ALA A 172 8.38 23.98 -0.83
N GLN A 173 8.19 24.44 -2.07
CA GLN A 173 8.61 25.77 -2.50
C GLN A 173 7.84 26.87 -1.74
N ALA A 174 6.54 26.71 -1.54
CA ALA A 174 5.72 27.63 -0.76
C ALA A 174 6.15 27.67 0.72
N ALA A 175 6.45 26.52 1.33
CA ALA A 175 6.94 26.45 2.70
C ALA A 175 8.30 27.15 2.86
N ASN A 176 9.24 26.93 1.93
CA ASN A 176 10.53 27.61 1.93
C ASN A 176 10.37 29.13 1.76
N ALA A 177 9.46 29.58 0.88
CA ALA A 177 9.15 30.99 0.71
C ALA A 177 8.54 31.61 1.98
N ALA A 178 7.64 30.91 2.66
CA ALA A 178 7.06 31.36 3.93
C ALA A 178 8.10 31.45 5.06
N GLN A 179 9.04 30.51 5.13
CA GLN A 179 10.16 30.57 6.09
C GLN A 179 11.08 31.75 5.81
N ALA A 180 11.42 32.00 4.54
CA ALA A 180 12.22 33.16 4.14
C ALA A 180 11.52 34.48 4.49
N ALA A 181 10.21 34.58 4.24
CA ALA A 181 9.42 35.76 4.62
C ALA A 181 9.38 35.95 6.14
N THR A 182 9.23 34.87 6.92
CA THR A 182 9.26 34.91 8.38
C THR A 182 10.62 35.40 8.89
N ALA A 183 11.73 34.92 8.33
CA ALA A 183 13.07 35.38 8.69
C ALA A 183 13.28 36.87 8.39
N GLN A 184 12.75 37.37 7.27
CA GLN A 184 12.79 38.80 6.94
C GLN A 184 11.98 39.64 7.93
N VAL A 185 10.78 39.19 8.32
CA VAL A 185 9.95 39.88 9.32
C VAL A 185 10.68 39.99 10.65
N THR A 186 11.34 38.90 11.11
CA THR A 186 12.15 38.93 12.33
C THR A 186 13.30 39.94 12.22
N ALA A 187 14.05 39.93 11.11
CA ALA A 187 15.15 40.88 10.92
C ALA A 187 14.69 42.35 10.92
N VAL A 188 13.52 42.64 10.34
CA VAL A 188 12.92 43.98 10.37
C VAL A 188 12.48 44.35 11.79
N ALA A 189 11.89 43.43 12.54
CA ALA A 189 11.50 43.66 13.93
C ALA A 189 12.70 43.97 14.83
N ASP A 190 13.81 43.25 14.63
CA ASP A 190 15.08 43.49 15.34
C ASP A 190 15.62 44.90 15.01
N SER A 191 15.65 45.28 13.72
CA SER A 191 16.09 46.61 13.28
C SER A 191 15.22 47.75 13.82
N ILE A 192 13.90 47.56 13.91
CA ILE A 192 12.98 48.52 14.53
C ILE A 192 13.27 48.67 16.03
N THR A 193 13.54 47.56 16.71
CA THR A 193 13.87 47.57 18.14
C THR A 193 15.19 48.30 18.40
N GLU A 194 16.20 48.05 17.58
CA GLU A 194 17.48 48.76 17.61
C GLU A 194 17.30 50.26 17.34
N SER A 195 16.56 50.62 16.29
CA SER A 195 16.27 52.01 15.93
C SER A 195 15.52 52.74 17.05
N LYS A 196 14.53 52.09 17.67
CA LYS A 196 13.80 52.64 18.82
C LYS A 196 14.74 52.92 19.99
N THR A 197 15.61 51.97 20.32
CA THR A 197 16.59 52.11 21.40
C THR A 197 17.54 53.28 21.12
N ALA A 198 18.02 53.42 19.89
CA ALA A 198 18.88 54.53 19.48
C ALA A 198 18.17 55.89 19.59
N VAL A 199 16.90 55.98 19.18
CA VAL A 199 16.09 57.20 19.31
C VAL A 199 15.86 57.56 20.78
N GLU A 200 15.55 56.59 21.63
CA GLU A 200 15.39 56.81 23.09
C GLU A 200 16.70 57.30 23.73
N SER A 201 17.85 56.77 23.31
CA SER A 201 19.18 57.25 23.74
C SER A 201 19.42 58.69 23.30
N HIS A 202 19.28 58.99 22.01
CA HIS A 202 19.48 60.35 21.47
C HIS A 202 18.53 61.37 22.10
N ALA A 203 17.27 61.00 22.38
CA ALA A 203 16.33 61.88 23.07
C ALA A 203 16.80 62.19 24.51
N SER A 204 17.32 61.19 25.22
CA SER A 204 17.86 61.34 26.58
C SER A 204 19.12 62.23 26.59
N GLU A 205 20.02 62.03 25.62
CA GLU A 205 21.20 62.85 25.42
C GLU A 205 20.83 64.31 25.09
N ALA A 206 19.85 64.51 24.21
CA ALA A 206 19.37 65.84 23.85
C ALA A 206 18.72 66.57 25.03
N MET A 207 17.90 65.90 25.84
CA MET A 207 17.33 66.49 27.06
C MET A 207 18.43 66.92 28.03
N THR A 208 19.45 66.07 28.24
CA THR A 208 20.60 66.39 29.08
C THR A 208 21.35 67.63 28.55
N ALA A 209 21.61 67.69 27.25
CA ALA A 209 22.28 68.82 26.62
C ALA A 209 21.45 70.12 26.71
N ILE A 210 20.12 70.04 26.58
CA ILE A 210 19.22 71.18 26.76
C ILE A 210 19.27 71.68 28.21
N ASP A 211 19.19 70.78 29.20
CA ASP A 211 19.26 71.14 30.62
C ASP A 211 20.62 71.82 30.95
N GLU A 212 21.73 71.29 30.42
CA GLU A 212 23.06 71.90 30.54
C GLU A 212 23.13 73.29 29.88
N ALA A 213 22.57 73.45 28.68
CA ALA A 213 22.53 74.73 27.98
C ALA A 213 21.67 75.77 28.73
N VAL A 214 20.50 75.37 29.23
CA VAL A 214 19.62 76.24 30.04
C VAL A 214 20.32 76.67 31.32
N LYS A 215 20.99 75.73 32.01
CA LYS A 215 21.77 76.04 33.20
C LYS A 215 22.91 77.02 32.91
N SER A 216 23.65 76.80 31.83
CA SER A 216 24.71 77.72 31.37
C SER A 216 24.18 79.15 31.12
N VAL A 217 22.99 79.27 30.50
CA VAL A 217 22.34 80.57 30.29
C VAL A 217 21.90 81.21 31.61
N GLN A 218 21.32 80.43 32.53
CA GLN A 218 20.88 80.94 33.83
C GLN A 218 22.05 81.42 34.70
N ASP A 219 23.15 80.67 34.71
CA ASP A 219 24.38 81.05 35.41
C ASP A 219 24.93 82.37 34.86
N LYS A 220 25.01 82.53 33.52
CA LYS A 220 25.41 83.79 32.87
C LYS A 220 24.47 84.96 33.16
N ALA A 221 23.15 84.74 33.13
CA ALA A 221 22.18 85.79 33.43
C ALA A 221 22.28 86.25 34.90
N SER A 222 22.55 85.32 35.82
CA SER A 222 22.76 85.63 37.23
C SER A 222 24.00 86.51 37.44
N ASP A 223 25.08 86.25 36.70
CA ASP A 223 26.30 87.08 36.69
C ASP A 223 26.02 88.52 36.22
N VAL A 224 25.23 88.70 35.16
CA VAL A 224 24.85 90.03 34.63
C VAL A 224 24.00 90.84 35.61
N THR A 225 23.07 90.20 36.35
CA THR A 225 22.31 90.90 37.41
C THR A 225 23.16 91.32 38.61
N VAL A 226 24.33 90.70 38.82
CA VAL A 226 25.28 91.16 39.85
C VAL A 226 26.07 92.37 39.33
N GLU A 227 26.34 92.45 38.03
CA GLU A 227 26.95 93.64 37.41
C GLU A 227 25.98 94.84 37.30
N ASP A 228 24.69 94.64 37.02
CA ASP A 228 23.72 95.74 36.85
C ASP A 228 23.28 96.40 38.18
N ASN A 229 23.44 95.73 39.32
CA ASN A 229 23.33 96.38 40.64
C ASN A 229 24.64 97.10 41.08
N ALA A 230 25.62 97.14 40.18
CA ALA A 230 26.90 97.81 40.36
C ALA A 230 27.19 98.81 39.23
N GLU A 231 26.20 99.36 38.52
CA GLU A 231 26.44 100.48 37.60
C GLU A 231 25.40 101.60 37.73
N THR A 232 25.77 102.64 38.48
CA THR A 232 25.49 104.01 38.03
C THR A 232 26.75 104.85 38.18
N THR A 233 27.57 104.96 37.13
CA THR A 233 27.94 106.27 36.57
C THR A 233 28.73 106.13 35.26
N ALA A 234 28.24 106.86 34.25
CA ALA A 234 29.02 107.57 33.23
C ALA A 234 29.75 106.72 32.15
N GLU A 235 29.80 107.05 30.87
CA GLU A 235 29.23 108.11 30.01
C GLU A 235 29.75 107.78 28.58
N SER A 236 29.07 108.30 27.56
CA SER A 236 29.62 108.64 26.23
C SER A 236 29.81 107.54 25.16
N THR A 237 28.85 107.54 24.22
CA THR A 237 28.95 107.37 22.75
C THR A 237 30.26 107.89 22.09
N PRO A 238 30.51 107.70 20.76
CA PRO A 238 30.19 106.61 19.80
C PRO A 238 31.40 106.27 18.87
N ASP A 239 31.37 105.20 18.06
CA ASP A 239 31.91 105.15 16.67
C ASP A 239 31.75 103.73 16.08
N THR A 240 30.90 103.53 15.06
CA THR A 240 31.13 103.51 13.59
C THR A 240 31.73 102.22 13.00
N THR A 241 31.05 101.75 11.92
CA THR A 241 31.56 100.99 10.75
C THR A 241 32.06 99.56 11.02
N ASP A 242 31.90 98.55 10.16
CA ASP A 242 31.81 98.48 8.71
C ASP A 242 31.32 97.08 8.27
N ALA A 243 30.87 96.96 7.01
CA ALA A 243 31.00 95.85 6.06
C ALA A 243 30.53 94.42 6.47
N ALA A 244 29.50 93.87 5.82
CA ALA A 244 29.57 93.17 4.50
C ALA A 244 30.35 91.85 4.58
N ALA A 245 30.02 90.75 3.92
CA ALA A 245 28.91 90.26 3.12
C ALA A 245 29.28 88.77 2.84
N ASP A 246 28.39 88.05 2.14
CA ASP A 246 28.74 86.88 1.31
C ASP A 246 28.94 85.56 2.07
N GLY A 247 28.48 84.39 1.62
CA GLY A 247 27.80 83.94 0.41
C GLY A 247 27.34 82.49 0.68
N SER A 248 26.23 82.04 0.11
CA SER A 248 26.20 81.16 -1.09
C SER A 248 26.72 79.74 -0.79
N GLN A 249 25.81 78.75 -0.73
CA GLN A 249 25.63 77.64 -1.72
C GLN A 249 26.80 76.64 -1.72
N GLU A 250 26.66 75.32 -1.85
CA GLU A 250 25.80 74.48 -2.68
C GLU A 250 26.18 73.01 -2.39
N GLY A 251 25.38 72.03 -2.83
CA GLY A 251 25.86 70.68 -3.13
C GLY A 251 25.18 69.55 -2.39
#